data_AF-A0A1I5EZK2-F1
#
_entry.id   AF-A0A1I5EZK2-F1
#
_cell.length_a   1.000
_cell.length_b   1.000
_cell.length_c   1.000
_cell.angle_alpha   90.00
_cell.angle_beta   90.00
_cell.angle_gamma   90.00
#
_symmetry.space_group_name_H-M   'P 1'
#
loop_
_entity.id
_entity.type
_entity.pdbx_description
1 polymer ?
#
loop_
_entity_poly.entity_id
_entity_poly.type
_entity_poly.pdbx_seq_one_letter_code
_entity_poly.pdbx_strand_id
1 'polypeptide(L)' 'WFMEELFSAPLHWGFVVLAWAALFAGGVAVQIIARFSNLLDVQWNNQSRAILDDVV' A
#
# COMPACT_ATOMS: atom_id res chain seq x y z
N TRP A 1 -7.28 35.24 -12.77
CA TRP A 1 -6.55 35.44 -11.51
C TRP A 1 -7.14 34.66 -10.34
N PHE A 2 -8.19 35.12 -9.62
CA PHE A 2 -8.69 34.41 -8.41
C PHE A 2 -9.12 32.94 -8.66
N MET A 3 -9.84 32.69 -9.76
CA MET A 3 -10.22 31.31 -10.12
C MET A 3 -9.01 30.43 -10.48
N GLU A 4 -7.96 31.00 -11.08
CA GLU A 4 -6.77 30.22 -11.46
C GLU A 4 -6.03 29.75 -10.21
N GLU A 5 -5.84 30.62 -9.22
CA GLU A 5 -5.25 30.26 -7.93
C GLU A 5 -6.11 29.24 -7.15
N LEU A 6 -7.44 29.42 -7.19
CA LEU A 6 -8.39 28.57 -6.47
C LEU A 6 -8.39 27.11 -6.97
N PHE A 7 -8.19 26.89 -8.27
CA PHE A 7 -8.11 25.54 -8.83
C PHE A 7 -6.68 25.02 -8.95
N SER A 8 -5.69 25.91 -9.06
CA SER A 8 -4.26 25.56 -9.08
C SER A 8 -3.80 24.96 -7.75
N ALA A 9 -4.10 25.59 -6.61
CA ALA A 9 -3.57 25.14 -5.32
C ALA A 9 -4.09 23.74 -4.89
N PRO A 10 -5.40 23.42 -4.96
CA PRO A 10 -5.88 22.05 -4.69
C PRO A 10 -5.40 21.03 -5.72
N LEU A 11 -5.19 21.42 -6.99
CA LEU A 11 -4.72 20.49 -8.02
C LEU A 11 -3.25 20.11 -7.82
N HIS A 12 -2.37 21.08 -7.51
CA HIS A 12 -0.96 20.81 -7.25
C HIS A 12 -0.76 20.05 -5.94
N TRP A 13 -1.31 20.56 -4.84
CA TRP A 13 -1.09 19.98 -3.51
C TRP A 13 -1.99 18.76 -3.25
N GLY A 14 -3.21 18.75 -3.78
CA GLY A 14 -4.12 17.62 -3.65
C GLY A 14 -3.64 16.40 -4.44
N PHE A 15 -3.13 16.57 -5.66
CA PHE A 15 -2.49 15.46 -6.38
C PHE A 15 -1.31 14.89 -5.60
N VAL A 16 -0.43 15.75 -5.09
CA VAL A 16 0.75 15.33 -4.32
C VAL A 16 0.32 14.56 -3.07
N VAL A 17 -0.55 15.13 -2.22
CA VAL A 17 -0.97 14.48 -0.98
C VAL A 17 -1.70 13.16 -1.25
N LEU A 18 -2.64 13.15 -2.20
CA LEU A 18 -3.43 11.95 -2.49
C LEU A 18 -2.61 10.87 -3.18
N ALA A 19 -1.74 11.23 -4.13
CA ALA A 19 -0.88 10.26 -4.81
C ALA A 19 0.12 9.62 -3.83
N TRP A 20 0.79 10.42 -3.00
CA TRP A 20 1.71 9.88 -2.00
C TRP A 20 1.01 9.06 -0.92
N ALA A 21 -0.17 9.49 -0.46
CA ALA A 21 -0.98 8.71 0.47
C ALA A 21 -1.42 7.37 -0.15
N ALA A 22 -1.85 7.37 -1.41
CA ALA A 22 -2.24 6.16 -2.12
C ALA A 22 -1.05 5.21 -2.36
N LEU A 23 0.14 5.73 -2.69
CA LEU A 23 1.35 4.92 -2.83
C LEU A 23 1.77 4.29 -1.49
N PHE A 24 1.69 5.05 -0.39
CA PHE A 24 1.96 4.52 0.94
C PHE A 24 0.96 3.42 1.33
N ALA A 25 -0.34 3.69 1.21
CA ALA A 25 -1.39 2.74 1.54
C ALA A 25 -1.32 1.50 0.63
N GLY A 26 -1.06 1.67 -0.66
CA GLY A 26 -0.86 0.58 -1.61
C GLY A 26 0.36 -0.28 -1.28
N GLY A 27 1.48 0.34 -0.92
CA GLY A 27 2.68 -0.37 -0.48
C GLY A 27 2.44 -1.22 0.78
N VAL A 28 1.76 -0.65 1.78
CA VAL A 28 1.36 -1.38 2.99
C VAL A 28 0.39 -2.52 2.66
N ALA A 29 -0.60 -2.27 1.79
CA ALA A 29 -1.56 -3.28 1.38
C ALA A 29 -0.89 -4.49 0.70
N VAL A 30 0.04 -4.26 -0.22
CA VAL A 30 0.79 -5.34 -0.89
C VAL A 30 1.60 -6.17 0.11
N GLN A 31 2.27 -5.52 1.06
CA GLN A 31 3.03 -6.23 2.11
C GLN A 31 2.11 -7.11 2.96
N ILE A 32 0.95 -6.58 3.39
CA ILE A 32 -0.04 -7.36 4.16
C ILE A 32 -0.55 -8.55 3.35
N ILE A 33 -0.93 -8.33 2.08
CA ILE A 33 -1.43 -9.39 1.21
C ILE A 33 -0.38 -10.49 1.02
N ALA A 34 0.88 -10.13 0.80
CA ALA A 34 1.96 -11.11 0.63
C ALA A 34 2.15 -11.97 1.90
N ARG A 35 2.19 -11.36 3.09
CA ARG A 35 2.30 -12.12 4.36
C ARG A 35 1.07 -12.97 4.61
N PHE A 36 -0.12 -12.48 4.27
CA PHE A 36 -1.36 -13.24 4.42
C PHE A 36 -1.42 -14.42 3.46
N SER A 37 -0.95 -14.27 2.22
CA SER A 37 -0.83 -15.36 1.25
C SER A 37 0.06 -16.48 1.78
N ASN A 38 1.24 -16.15 2.31
CA ASN A 38 2.14 -17.14 2.91
C ASN A 38 1.49 -17.88 4.08
N LEU A 39 0.73 -17.17 4.93
CA LEU A 39 0.01 -17.78 6.04
C LEU A 39 -1.08 -18.74 5.56
N LEU A 40 -1.86 -18.32 4.55
CA LEU A 40 -2.91 -19.15 3.96
C LEU A 40 -2.32 -20.41 3.33
N ASP A 41 -1.20 -20.33 2.63
CA ASP A 41 -0.54 -21.50 2.06
C ASP A 41 -0.09 -22.49 3.14
N VAL A 42 0.51 -21.99 4.23
CA VAL A 42 0.89 -22.84 5.37
C VAL A 42 -0.33 -23.51 5.99
N GLN A 43 -1.39 -22.75 6.25
CA GLN A 43 -2.57 -23.24 6.97
C GLN A 43 -3.46 -24.15 6.12
N TRP A 44 -3.67 -23.79 4.85
CA TRP A 44 -4.57 -24.50 3.94
C TRP A 44 -3.89 -25.72 3.30
N ASN A 45 -2.63 -25.59 2.90
CA ASN A 45 -1.89 -26.65 2.21
C ASN A 45 -1.01 -27.50 3.14
N ASN A 46 -1.04 -27.27 4.47
CA ASN A 46 -0.12 -27.90 5.44
C ASN A 46 1.36 -27.78 5.03
N GLN A 47 1.75 -26.63 4.46
CA GLN A 47 3.13 -26.37 4.03
C GLN A 47 4.06 -26.14 5.24
N SER A 48 5.37 -26.26 5.01
CA SER A 48 6.39 -25.96 6.02
C SER A 48 6.29 -24.51 6.49
N ARG A 49 6.43 -24.28 7.80
CA ARG A 49 6.35 -22.96 8.43
C ARG A 49 7.59 -22.10 8.22
N ALA A 50 8.66 -22.65 7.65
CA ALA A 50 9.94 -21.95 7.47
C ALA A 50 9.81 -20.62 6.71
N ILE A 51 8.83 -20.49 5.81
CA ILE A 51 8.55 -19.25 5.06
C ILE A 51 8.05 -18.10 5.96
N LEU A 52 7.48 -18.41 7.13
CA LEU A 52 6.96 -17.40 8.06
C LEU A 52 8.05 -16.80 8.95
N ASP A 53 9.16 -17.51 9.10
CA ASP A 53 10.28 -17.14 9.97
C ASP A 53 11.23 -16.13 9.29
N ASP A 54 11.08 -15.93 7.97
CA ASP A 54 11.84 -14.92 7.23
C ASP A 54 11.25 -13.52 7.48
N VAL A 55 12.03 -12.68 8.16
CA VAL A 55 11.69 -11.30 8.55
C VAL A 55 12.79 -10.39 8.02
N VAL A 56 12.84 -10.26 6.71
CA VAL A 56 13.62 -9.22 6.01
C VAL A 56 12.66 -8.23 5.36
#